data_AF-A0A7Y9QYH4-F1
#
_entry.id   AF-A0A7Y9QYH4-F1
#
_cell.length_a   1.000
_cell.length_b   1.000
_cell.length_c   1.000
_cell.angle_alpha   90.00
_cell.angle_beta   90.00
_cell.angle_gamma   90.00
#
_symmetry.space_group_name_H-M   'P 1'
#
loop_
_entity.id
_entity.type
_entity.pdbx_description
1 polymer ?
#
loop_
_entity_poly.entity_id
_entity_poly.type
_entity_poly.pdbx_seq_one_letter_code
_entity_poly.pdbx_strand_id
1 'polypeptide(L)'
;MKTLKTLDIDKVAAAIEADAGQTLPGLRESLKEARDGHGLAHTPEQIVARRRGRPAGTTQAITKEPVKLRLDADVLAALRASGDGWQTRINDMLRASLRLGGLV
;
A
#
# COMPACT_ATOMS: atom_id res chain seq x y z
N MET A 1 -28.49 -6.21 2.29
CA MET A 1 -28.44 -6.00 0.81
C MET A 1 -29.81 -6.08 0.11
N LYS A 2 -30.96 -5.91 0.79
CA LYS A 2 -32.28 -5.87 0.10
C LYS A 2 -32.58 -4.48 -0.50
N THR A 3 -31.92 -3.42 -0.03
CA THR A 3 -32.20 -2.03 -0.39
C THR A 3 -31.72 -1.64 -1.78
N LEU A 4 -30.58 -2.17 -2.25
CA LEU A 4 -30.01 -1.82 -3.56
C LEU A 4 -30.81 -2.38 -4.73
N LYS A 5 -31.48 -3.53 -4.56
CA LYS A 5 -32.23 -4.19 -5.63
C LYS A 5 -33.47 -3.42 -6.10
N THR A 6 -33.97 -2.50 -5.27
CA THR A 6 -35.15 -1.67 -5.56
C THR A 6 -34.79 -0.25 -6.01
N LEU A 7 -33.49 0.08 -6.14
CA LEU A 7 -33.05 1.40 -6.58
C LEU A 7 -33.24 1.57 -8.10
N ASP A 8 -33.82 2.70 -8.48
CA ASP A 8 -33.81 3.20 -9.85
C ASP A 8 -32.44 3.83 -10.15
N ILE A 9 -31.64 3.16 -10.99
CA ILE A 9 -30.26 3.56 -11.28
C ILE A 9 -30.21 4.90 -12.02
N ASP A 10 -31.13 5.15 -12.95
CA ASP A 10 -31.11 6.35 -13.78
C ASP A 10 -31.47 7.58 -12.95
N LYS A 11 -32.46 7.45 -12.06
CA LYS A 11 -32.81 8.53 -11.13
C LYS A 11 -31.66 8.88 -10.18
N VAL A 12 -30.94 7.87 -9.70
CA VAL A 12 -29.80 8.06 -8.80
C VAL A 12 -28.61 8.67 -9.54
N ALA A 13 -28.29 8.20 -10.75
CA ALA A 13 -27.24 8.77 -11.58
C ALA A 13 -27.53 10.25 -11.89
N ALA A 14 -28.77 10.57 -12.27
CA ALA A 14 -29.18 11.94 -12.55
C ALA A 14 -29.04 12.86 -11.33
N ALA A 15 -29.40 12.39 -10.14
CA ALA A 15 -29.25 13.15 -8.90
C ALA A 15 -27.77 13.40 -8.55
N ILE A 16 -26.90 12.40 -8.72
CA ILE A 16 -25.45 12.52 -8.48
C ILE A 16 -24.80 13.48 -9.48
N GLU A 17 -25.12 13.37 -10.77
CA GLU A 17 -24.58 14.24 -11.81
C GLU A 17 -25.05 15.69 -11.63
N ALA A 18 -26.30 15.89 -11.17
CA ALA A 18 -26.83 17.21 -10.84
C ALA A 18 -26.12 17.85 -9.64
N ASP A 19 -25.85 17.09 -8.58
CA ASP A 19 -25.11 17.56 -7.40
C ASP A 19 -23.62 17.83 -7.73
N ALA A 20 -23.00 16.96 -8.52
CA ALA A 20 -21.62 17.11 -8.96
C ALA A 20 -21.43 18.22 -10.00
N GLY A 21 -22.51 18.73 -10.61
CA GLY A 21 -22.47 19.75 -11.65
C GLY A 21 -21.82 19.29 -12.96
N GLN A 22 -21.61 17.98 -13.14
CA GLN A 22 -21.00 17.39 -14.32
C GLN A 22 -21.49 15.97 -14.54
N THR A 23 -21.48 15.53 -15.81
CA THR A 23 -21.71 14.13 -16.16
C THR A 23 -20.53 13.28 -15.72
N LEU A 24 -20.80 12.11 -15.14
CA LEU A 24 -19.77 11.18 -14.69
C LEU A 24 -19.74 9.96 -15.63
N PRO A 25 -18.77 9.88 -16.56
CA PRO A 25 -18.67 8.74 -17.48
C PRO A 25 -18.55 7.42 -16.71
N GLY A 26 -19.33 6.42 -17.11
CA GLY A 26 -19.33 5.09 -16.47
C GLY A 26 -20.15 5.00 -15.18
N LEU A 27 -20.69 6.10 -14.63
CA LEU A 27 -21.45 6.07 -13.36
C LEU A 27 -22.63 5.09 -13.40
N ARG A 28 -23.42 5.12 -14.49
CA ARG A 28 -24.59 4.24 -14.67
C ARG A 28 -24.18 2.77 -14.69
N GLU A 29 -23.04 2.45 -15.31
CA GLU A 29 -22.48 1.11 -15.37
C GLU A 29 -22.00 0.65 -13.98
N SER A 30 -21.23 1.48 -13.28
CA SER A 30 -20.76 1.18 -11.91
C SER A 30 -21.92 1.01 -10.91
N LEU A 31 -23.00 1.80 -11.03
CA LEU A 31 -24.19 1.64 -10.20
C LEU A 31 -24.94 0.34 -10.48
N LYS A 32 -24.99 -0.10 -11.75
CA LYS A 32 -25.56 -1.38 -12.16
C LYS A 32 -24.73 -2.54 -11.60
N GLU A 33 -23.42 -2.48 -11.72
CA GLU A 33 -22.50 -3.47 -11.16
C GLU A 33 -22.66 -3.60 -9.64
N ALA A 34 -22.71 -2.47 -8.93
CA ALA A 34 -22.90 -2.43 -7.48
C ALA A 34 -24.26 -3.00 -7.05
N ARG A 35 -25.33 -2.73 -7.80
CA ARG A 35 -26.67 -3.30 -7.57
C ARG A 35 -26.67 -4.81 -7.76
N ASP A 36 -26.03 -5.27 -8.82
CA ASP A 36 -25.99 -6.67 -9.22
C ASP A 36 -24.96 -7.46 -8.36
N GLY A 37 -24.21 -6.77 -7.49
CA GLY A 37 -23.32 -7.37 -6.50
C GLY A 37 -21.93 -7.71 -7.04
N HIS A 38 -21.54 -7.10 -8.16
CA HIS A 38 -20.19 -7.21 -8.69
C HIS A 38 -19.21 -6.43 -7.79
N GLY A 39 -18.18 -7.12 -7.31
CA GLY A 39 -17.16 -6.58 -6.41
C GLY A 39 -17.07 -7.29 -5.06
N LEU A 40 -15.93 -7.15 -4.38
CA LEU A 40 -15.73 -7.67 -3.03
C LEU A 40 -16.38 -6.72 -2.02
N ALA A 41 -17.59 -7.05 -1.56
CA ALA A 41 -18.21 -6.35 -0.45
C ALA A 41 -17.61 -6.85 0.87
N HIS A 42 -16.96 -5.95 1.61
CA HIS A 42 -16.48 -6.26 2.96
C HIS A 42 -17.53 -5.84 3.99
N THR A 43 -17.81 -6.72 4.96
CA THR A 43 -18.66 -6.34 6.09
C THR A 43 -17.92 -5.38 7.03
N PRO A 44 -18.62 -4.54 7.81
CA PRO A 44 -17.99 -3.70 8.82
C PRO A 44 -17.08 -4.50 9.77
N GLU A 45 -17.49 -5.71 10.15
CA GLU A 45 -16.71 -6.63 10.98
C GLU A 45 -15.44 -7.10 10.27
N GLN A 46 -15.51 -7.40 8.97
CA GLN A 46 -14.34 -7.78 8.16
C GLN A 46 -13.35 -6.61 7.99
N ILE A 47 -13.85 -5.39 7.88
CA ILE A 47 -13.02 -4.17 7.80
C ILE A 47 -12.31 -3.94 9.14
N VAL A 48 -13.01 -4.09 10.27
CA VAL A 48 -12.42 -3.96 11.62
C VAL A 48 -11.43 -5.09 11.91
N ALA A 49 -11.73 -6.31 11.47
CA ALA A 49 -10.83 -7.46 11.59
C ALA A 49 -9.52 -7.27 10.81
N ARG A 50 -9.58 -6.59 9.65
CA ARG A 50 -8.40 -6.06 8.96
C ARG A 50 -7.84 -4.84 9.71
N ARG A 51 -7.28 -5.05 10.90
CA ARG A 51 -6.57 -4.01 11.67
C ARG A 51 -5.69 -3.16 10.74
N ARG A 52 -5.76 -1.82 10.86
CA ARG A 52 -4.83 -0.91 10.16
C ARG A 52 -3.40 -1.29 10.55
N GLY A 53 -2.64 -1.78 9.59
CA GLY A 53 -1.27 -2.21 9.79
C GLY A 53 -0.71 -2.87 8.54
N ARG A 54 0.62 -3.00 8.50
CA ARG A 54 1.30 -3.77 7.46
C ARG A 54 0.77 -5.22 7.48
N PRO A 55 0.54 -5.88 6.34
CA PRO A 55 0.04 -7.26 6.30
C PRO A 55 0.80 -8.17 7.28
N ALA A 56 0.06 -9.02 7.99
CA ALA A 56 0.62 -10.02 8.88
C ALA A 56 1.63 -10.89 8.11
N GLY A 57 2.86 -11.00 8.63
CA GLY A 57 3.98 -11.70 7.96
C GLY A 57 5.07 -10.79 7.39
N THR A 58 4.91 -9.46 7.50
CA THR A 58 5.91 -8.48 7.05
C THR A 58 6.87 -7.98 8.14
N THR A 59 6.70 -8.45 9.37
CA THR A 59 7.72 -8.31 10.41
C THR A 59 8.84 -9.27 10.05
N GLN A 60 9.93 -8.75 9.49
CA GLN A 60 11.14 -9.56 9.29
C GLN A 60 11.51 -10.17 10.65
N ALA A 61 11.78 -11.47 10.68
CA ALA A 61 12.16 -12.21 11.91
C ALA A 61 13.33 -11.55 12.66
N ILE A 62 14.16 -10.80 11.92
CA ILE A 62 15.17 -9.90 12.46
C ILE A 62 14.87 -8.50 11.91
N THR A 63 14.43 -7.59 12.79
CA THR A 63 14.19 -6.20 12.42
C THR A 63 15.52 -5.44 12.41
N LYS A 64 15.81 -4.71 11.32
CA LYS A 64 16.97 -3.82 11.25
C LYS A 64 16.78 -2.66 12.24
N GLU A 65 17.77 -2.41 13.08
CA GLU A 65 17.74 -1.28 14.01
C GLU A 65 18.19 0.01 13.31
N PRO A 66 17.40 1.10 13.35
CA PRO A 66 17.81 2.37 12.79
C PRO A 66 18.87 3.01 13.68
N VAL A 67 20.09 3.20 13.14
CA VAL A 67 21.20 3.85 13.84
C VAL A 67 21.60 5.15 13.13
N LYS A 68 22.07 6.14 13.90
CA LYS A 68 22.64 7.39 13.35
C LYS A 68 24.14 7.18 13.08
N LEU A 69 24.49 6.91 11.83
CA LEU A 69 25.88 6.75 11.36
C LEU A 69 26.30 7.94 10.49
N ARG A 70 27.52 8.43 10.66
CA ARG A 70 28.15 9.39 9.74
C ARG A 70 29.10 8.63 8.81
N LEU A 71 28.99 8.90 7.51
CA LEU A 71 29.88 8.39 6.47
C LEU A 71 30.51 9.59 5.76
N ASP A 72 31.73 9.42 5.27
CA ASP A 72 32.38 10.43 4.43
C ASP A 72 31.57 10.67 3.15
N ALA A 73 31.67 11.89 2.62
CA ALA A 73 30.82 12.35 1.52
C ALA A 73 31.04 11.55 0.23
N ASP A 74 32.29 11.21 -0.06
CA ASP A 74 32.71 10.39 -1.19
C ASP A 74 32.21 8.94 -1.08
N VAL A 75 32.30 8.35 0.12
CA VAL A 75 31.77 7.02 0.43
C VAL A 75 30.25 6.98 0.23
N LEU A 76 29.53 7.96 0.78
CA LEU A 76 28.08 8.05 0.61
C LEU A 76 27.69 8.24 -0.86
N ALA A 77 28.44 9.05 -1.60
CA ALA A 77 28.22 9.25 -3.03
C ALA A 77 28.42 7.94 -3.82
N ALA A 78 29.51 7.21 -3.56
CA ALA A 78 29.79 5.93 -4.21
C ALA A 78 28.72 4.87 -3.92
N LEU A 79 28.23 4.80 -2.67
CA LEU A 79 27.16 3.89 -2.29
C LEU A 79 25.86 4.23 -3.02
N ARG A 80 25.46 5.51 -3.04
CA ARG A 80 24.24 5.94 -3.74
C ARG A 80 24.33 5.74 -5.26
N ALA A 81 25.52 5.90 -5.84
CA ALA A 81 25.77 5.63 -7.25
C ALA A 81 25.55 4.16 -7.63
N SER A 82 25.57 3.23 -6.66
CA SER A 82 25.23 1.82 -6.89
C SER A 82 23.73 1.56 -7.14
N GLY A 83 22.89 2.61 -7.04
CA GLY A 83 21.48 2.57 -7.36
C GLY A 83 20.58 2.11 -6.21
N ASP A 84 19.39 1.66 -6.56
CA ASP A 84 18.41 1.17 -5.60
C ASP A 84 18.95 0.00 -4.78
N GLY A 85 18.61 -0.03 -3.49
CA GLY A 85 19.09 -1.06 -2.57
C GLY A 85 20.50 -0.85 -2.04
N TRP A 86 21.14 0.31 -2.28
CA TRP A 86 22.48 0.62 -1.73
C TRP A 86 22.57 0.44 -0.20
N GLN A 87 21.49 0.70 0.54
CA GLN A 87 21.43 0.48 1.99
C GLN A 87 21.52 -1.01 2.38
N THR A 88 20.91 -1.89 1.59
CA THR A 88 21.05 -3.35 1.78
C THR A 88 22.49 -3.76 1.45
N ARG A 89 23.06 -3.22 0.37
CA ARG A 89 24.42 -3.53 -0.06
C ARG A 89 25.47 -3.14 0.99
N ILE A 90 25.39 -1.95 1.58
CA ILE A 90 26.30 -1.56 2.68
C ILE A 90 26.13 -2.44 3.92
N ASN A 91 24.90 -2.83 4.26
CA ASN A 91 24.67 -3.74 5.38
C ASN A 91 25.33 -5.11 5.15
N ASP A 92 25.27 -5.63 3.93
CA ASP A 92 25.89 -6.91 3.58
C ASP A 92 27.42 -6.81 3.56
N MET A 93 27.97 -5.69 3.07
CA MET A 93 29.41 -5.40 3.15
C MET A 93 29.88 -5.33 4.61
N LEU A 94 29.17 -4.62 5.48
CA LEU A 94 29.50 -4.54 6.91
C LEU A 94 29.46 -5.92 7.56
N ARG A 95 28.45 -6.75 7.27
CA ARG A 95 28.36 -8.12 7.77
C ARG A 95 29.54 -8.97 7.29
N ALA A 96 29.94 -8.87 6.03
CA ALA A 96 31.09 -9.58 5.48
C ALA A 96 32.39 -9.13 6.16
N SER A 97 32.59 -7.83 6.35
CA SER A 97 33.75 -7.28 7.04
C SER A 97 33.86 -7.73 8.49
N LEU A 98 32.75 -7.78 9.23
CA LEU A 98 32.75 -8.26 10.62
C LEU A 98 33.12 -9.74 10.72
N ARG A 99 32.67 -10.57 9.75
CA ARG A 99 33.06 -11.99 9.67
C ARG A 99 34.54 -12.16 9.38
N LEU A 100 35.08 -11.37 8.44
CA LEU A 100 36.51 -11.39 8.13
C LEU A 100 37.36 -10.94 9.33
N GLY A 101 36.85 -10.01 10.13
CA GLY A 101 37.48 -9.55 11.38
C GLY A 101 37.30 -10.48 12.58
N GLY A 102 36.60 -11.61 12.44
CA GLY A 102 36.35 -12.56 13.54
C GLY A 102 35.41 -12.05 14.64
N LEU A 103 34.63 -11.00 14.35
CA LEU A 103 33.71 -10.38 15.31
C LEU A 103 32.32 -11.05 15.32
N VAL A 104 32.01 -11.84 14.29
CA VAL A 104 30.77 -12.63 14.11
C VAL A 104 30.99 -13.81 13.18
#